data_AF-A0A9W7IVP9-F1
#
_entry.id   AF-A0A9W7IVP9-F1
#
_cell.length_a   1.000
_cell.length_b   1.000
_cell.length_c   1.000
_cell.angle_alpha   90.00
_cell.angle_beta   90.00
_cell.angle_gamma   90.00
#
_symmetry.space_group_name_H-M   'P 1'
#
loop_
_entity.id
_entity.type
_entity.pdbx_description
1 polymer ?
#
loop_
_entity_poly.entity_id
_entity_poly.type
_entity_poly.pdbx_seq_one_letter_code
_entity_poly.pdbx_strand_id
1 'polypeptide(L)'
;MAEKSGSYSDIDRRFKPHILMVLSQFGYTFLYIFTEACFNHGMNPHVHISYRHIVVGIAMFPFVYFLERKKRPNLRFALFLEIFVISILGVSLTLNMYFVSLRYTSPTSLAALVNTIASLTFIITVLFRLPIEL
;
A
#
# COMPACT_ATOMS: atom_id res chain seq x y z
N MET A 1 12.38 38.82 -14.49
CA MET A 1 13.12 37.72 -13.81
C MET A 1 12.21 36.72 -13.08
N ALA A 2 10.89 36.75 -13.27
CA ALA A 2 9.92 35.90 -12.55
C ALA A 2 9.43 34.65 -13.31
N GLU A 3 9.85 34.43 -14.56
CA GLU A 3 9.36 33.33 -15.41
C GLU A 3 10.08 31.99 -15.15
N LYS A 4 11.33 32.01 -14.67
CA LYS A 4 12.09 30.79 -14.38
C LYS A 4 11.59 30.02 -13.15
N SER A 5 10.89 30.66 -12.21
CA SER A 5 10.49 30.01 -10.96
C SER A 5 9.33 29.00 -11.13
N GLY A 6 8.46 29.18 -12.13
CA GLY A 6 7.37 28.24 -12.41
C GLY A 6 7.85 26.95 -13.07
N SER A 7 8.76 27.08 -14.04
CA SER A 7 9.27 25.95 -14.85
C SER A 7 10.03 24.91 -14.03
N TYR A 8 10.87 25.31 -13.07
CA TYR A 8 11.57 24.36 -12.20
C TYR A 8 10.62 23.59 -11.27
N SER A 9 9.51 24.21 -10.83
CA SER A 9 8.54 23.54 -9.96
C SER A 9 7.67 22.52 -10.70
N ASP A 10 7.36 22.75 -11.98
CA ASP A 10 6.60 21.78 -12.78
C ASP A 10 7.46 20.57 -13.18
N ILE A 11 8.75 20.80 -13.47
CA ILE A 11 9.70 19.71 -13.70
C ILE A 11 9.89 18.90 -12.41
N ASP A 12 10.00 19.55 -11.25
CA ASP A 12 10.08 18.86 -9.96
C ASP A 12 8.85 17.99 -9.69
N ARG A 13 7.64 18.45 -10.05
CA ARG A 13 6.38 17.73 -9.80
C ARG A 13 6.24 16.50 -10.66
N ARG A 14 6.75 16.54 -11.89
CA ARG A 14 6.78 15.38 -12.80
C ARG A 14 7.84 14.37 -12.41
N PHE A 15 8.99 14.83 -11.91
CA PHE A 15 10.09 13.95 -11.51
C PHE A 15 9.92 13.35 -10.11
N LYS A 16 9.25 14.06 -9.19
CA LYS A 16 8.92 13.58 -7.84
C LYS A 16 8.35 12.16 -7.79
N PRO A 17 7.27 11.80 -8.54
CA PRO A 17 6.72 10.45 -8.50
C PRO A 17 7.69 9.40 -9.06
N HIS A 18 8.52 9.75 -10.04
CA HIS A 18 9.51 8.84 -10.62
C HIS A 18 10.64 8.56 -9.62
N ILE A 19 11.16 9.59 -8.95
CA ILE A 19 12.15 9.44 -7.87
C ILE A 19 11.55 8.64 -6.71
N LEU A 20 10.29 8.89 -6.35
CA LEU A 20 9.59 8.15 -5.29
C LEU A 20 9.44 6.65 -5.63
N MET A 21 9.13 6.34 -6.89
CA MET A 21 9.01 4.97 -7.38
C MET A 21 10.35 4.24 -7.31
N VAL A 22 11.43 4.87 -7.77
CA VAL A 22 12.78 4.30 -7.71
C VAL A 22 13.21 4.08 -6.26
N LEU A 23 13.02 5.09 -5.39
CA LEU A 23 13.34 4.97 -3.97
C LEU A 23 12.55 3.86 -3.28
N SER A 24 11.26 3.71 -3.62
CA SER A 24 10.41 2.63 -3.14
C SER A 24 10.92 1.25 -3.59
N GLN A 25 11.33 1.12 -4.86
CA GLN A 25 11.93 -0.12 -5.38
C GLN A 25 13.21 -0.51 -4.61
N PHE A 26 14.10 0.45 -4.35
CA PHE A 26 15.28 0.19 -3.51
C PHE A 26 14.90 -0.28 -2.11
N GLY A 27 13.88 0.33 -1.50
CA GLY A 27 13.34 -0.10 -0.21
C GLY A 27 12.82 -1.54 -0.24
N TYR A 28 12.07 -1.92 -1.29
CA TYR A 28 11.60 -3.29 -1.48
C TYR A 28 12.74 -4.28 -1.64
N THR A 29 13.76 -3.97 -2.43
CA THR A 29 14.93 -4.83 -2.62
C THR A 29 15.71 -5.03 -1.32
N PHE A 30 15.94 -3.96 -0.55
CA PHE A 30 16.62 -4.06 0.75
C PHE A 30 15.84 -4.98 1.71
N LEU A 31 14.52 -4.81 1.77
CA LEU A 31 13.68 -5.64 2.61
C LEU A 31 13.65 -7.11 2.16
N TYR A 32 13.75 -7.38 0.86
CA TYR A 32 13.83 -8.74 0.32
C TYR A 32 15.12 -9.44 0.75
N ILE A 33 16.27 -8.78 0.60
CA ILE A 33 17.57 -9.30 1.06
C ILE A 33 17.56 -9.55 2.56
N PHE A 34 17.02 -8.61 3.34
CA PHE A 34 16.88 -8.77 4.79
C PHE A 34 15.98 -9.97 5.16
N THR A 35 14.89 -10.15 4.42
CA THR A 35 13.98 -11.29 4.60
C THR A 35 14.66 -12.62 4.29
N GLU A 36 15.41 -12.71 3.18
CA GLU A 36 16.19 -13.90 2.85
C GLU A 36 17.26 -14.21 3.90
N ALA A 37 17.96 -13.19 4.41
CA ALA A 37 18.96 -13.37 5.47
C ALA A 37 18.35 -13.93 6.77
N CYS A 38 17.14 -13.49 7.13
CA CYS A 38 16.40 -14.00 8.28
C CYS A 38 15.88 -15.43 8.06
N PHE A 39 15.43 -15.77 6.84
CA PHE A 39 14.98 -17.13 6.51
C PHE A 39 16.13 -18.14 6.43
N ASN A 40 17.30 -17.72 5.94
CA ASN A 40 18.52 -18.55 5.97
C ASN A 40 18.99 -18.87 7.41
N HIS A 41 18.60 -18.07 8.41
CA HIS A 41 18.79 -18.36 9.83
C HIS A 41 17.68 -19.22 10.47
N GLY A 42 16.75 -19.75 9.67
CA GLY A 42 15.71 -20.67 10.14
C GLY A 42 14.47 -19.98 10.75
N MET A 43 14.25 -18.69 10.49
CA MET A 43 13.10 -17.97 11.03
C MET A 43 11.78 -18.42 10.36
N ASN A 44 10.75 -18.70 11.15
CA ASN A 44 9.45 -19.10 10.64
C ASN A 44 8.80 -17.95 9.81
N PRO A 45 8.37 -18.20 8.55
CA PRO A 45 7.74 -17.21 7.68
C PRO A 45 6.55 -16.48 8.30
N HIS A 46 5.74 -17.16 9.11
CA HIS A 46 4.60 -16.54 9.76
C HIS A 46 5.01 -15.46 10.78
N VAL A 47 6.08 -15.70 11.54
CA VAL A 47 6.58 -14.77 12.55
C VAL A 47 7.18 -13.53 11.88
N HIS A 48 7.89 -13.70 10.77
CA HIS A 48 8.42 -12.59 9.98
C HIS A 48 7.33 -11.63 9.49
N ILE A 49 6.25 -12.19 8.95
CA ILE A 49 5.14 -11.41 8.40
C ILE A 49 4.43 -10.64 9.52
N SER A 50 4.11 -11.28 10.64
CA SER A 50 3.49 -10.62 11.80
C SER A 50 4.39 -9.53 12.38
N TYR A 51 5.68 -9.80 12.52
CA TYR A 51 6.65 -8.84 13.03
C TYR A 51 6.70 -7.57 12.16
N ARG A 52 6.72 -7.73 10.84
CA ARG A 52 6.72 -6.60 9.89
C ARG A 52 5.49 -5.70 10.05
N HIS A 53 4.29 -6.28 10.19
CA HIS A 53 3.07 -5.49 10.36
C HIS A 53 3.07 -4.70 11.67
N ILE A 54 3.57 -5.30 12.76
CA ILE A 54 3.69 -4.65 14.06
C ILE A 54 4.70 -3.50 13.99
N VAL A 55 5.88 -3.75 13.42
CA VAL A 55 6.93 -2.72 13.27
C VAL A 55 6.45 -1.57 12.40
N VAL A 56 5.78 -1.84 11.28
CA VAL A 56 5.19 -0.79 10.42
C VAL A 56 4.15 0.01 11.20
N GLY A 57 3.25 -0.65 11.94
CA GLY A 57 2.24 0.03 12.75
C GLY A 57 2.86 0.95 13.79
N ILE A 58 3.83 0.46 14.57
CA ILE A 58 4.52 1.24 15.60
C ILE A 58 5.33 2.38 14.99
N ALA A 59 6.07 2.11 13.91
CA ALA A 59 6.88 3.12 13.24
C ALA A 59 6.02 4.20 12.62
N MET A 60 4.88 3.86 12.01
CA MET A 60 3.98 4.81 11.35
C MET A 60 3.15 5.63 12.35
N PHE A 61 2.81 5.06 13.51
CA PHE A 61 2.01 5.71 14.56
C PHE A 61 2.48 7.12 14.95
N PRO A 62 3.77 7.38 15.27
CA PRO A 62 4.24 8.73 15.58
C PRO A 62 4.22 9.67 14.37
N PHE A 63 4.50 9.18 13.15
CA PHE A 63 4.42 10.01 11.95
C PHE A 63 3.00 10.46 11.66
N VAL A 64 2.03 9.55 11.76
CA VAL A 64 0.60 9.85 11.61
C VAL A 64 0.16 10.85 12.68
N TYR A 65 0.51 10.59 13.95
CA TYR A 65 0.14 11.48 15.05
C TYR A 65 0.69 12.91 14.87
N PHE A 66 1.95 13.05 14.42
CA PHE A 66 2.59 14.35 14.29
C PHE A 66 2.15 15.10 13.02
N LEU A 67 1.96 14.39 11.90
CA LEU A 67 1.62 14.96 10.60
C LEU A 67 0.13 15.32 10.50
N GLU A 68 -0.77 14.50 11.06
CA GLU A 68 -2.22 14.73 11.01
C GLU A 68 -2.74 15.63 12.13
N ARG A 69 -1.89 16.05 13.07
CA ARG A 69 -2.27 16.90 14.21
C ARG A 69 -3.02 18.18 13.79
N LYS A 70 -2.71 18.74 12.62
CA LYS A 70 -3.31 19.99 12.10
C LYS A 70 -4.53 19.80 11.18
N LYS A 71 -4.76 18.59 10.66
CA LYS A 71 -5.80 18.29 9.65
C LYS A 71 -6.89 17.35 10.17
N ARG A 72 -7.03 17.18 11.49
CA ARG A 72 -7.98 16.22 12.07
C ARG A 72 -9.43 16.54 11.67
N PRO A 73 -10.11 15.69 10.86
CA PRO A 73 -11.55 15.56 11.00
C PRO A 73 -11.83 14.98 12.40
N ASN A 74 -12.96 15.33 13.01
CA ASN A 74 -13.36 14.74 14.29
C ASN A 74 -13.47 13.22 14.16
N LEU A 75 -12.45 12.50 14.63
CA LEU A 75 -12.46 11.04 14.73
C LEU A 75 -13.48 10.64 15.81
N ARG A 76 -14.76 10.53 15.41
CA ARG A 76 -15.79 9.93 16.26
C ARG A 76 -15.43 8.45 16.42
N PHE A 77 -15.61 7.90 17.62
CA PHE A 77 -15.38 6.49 17.93
C PHE A 77 -16.04 5.54 16.92
N ALA A 78 -17.20 5.92 16.38
CA ALA A 78 -17.88 5.20 15.29
C ALA A 78 -17.02 5.06 14.02
N LEU A 79 -16.33 6.11 13.58
CA LEU A 79 -15.50 6.10 12.37
C LEU A 79 -14.23 5.24 12.59
N PHE A 80 -13.67 5.29 13.79
CA PHE A 80 -12.58 4.38 14.18
C PHE A 80 -13.04 2.91 14.15
N LEU A 81 -14.21 2.62 14.72
CA LEU A 81 -14.77 1.27 14.76
C LEU A 81 -15.13 0.78 13.35
N GLU A 82 -15.64 1.65 12.49
CA GLU A 82 -15.93 1.36 11.09
C GLU A 82 -14.66 0.99 10.31
N ILE A 83 -13.60 1.81 10.40
CA ILE A 83 -12.29 1.49 9.77
C ILE A 83 -11.72 0.19 10.35
N PHE A 84 -11.87 -0.03 11.66
CA PHE A 84 -11.39 -1.25 12.32
C PHE A 84 -12.13 -2.49 11.83
N VAL A 85 -13.46 -2.44 11.73
CA VAL A 85 -14.28 -3.53 11.22
C VAL A 85 -14.00 -3.78 9.73
N ILE A 86 -13.88 -2.72 8.93
CA ILE A 86 -13.51 -2.82 7.51
C ILE A 86 -12.10 -3.41 7.35
N SER A 87 -11.16 -3.04 8.22
CA SER A 87 -9.79 -3.59 8.19
C SER A 87 -9.78 -5.06 8.60
N ILE A 88 -10.48 -5.43 9.66
CA ILE A 88 -10.61 -6.83 10.09
C ILE A 88 -11.26 -7.66 8.99
N LEU A 89 -12.42 -7.25 8.49
CA LEU A 89 -13.15 -8.00 7.48
C LEU A 89 -12.38 -8.02 6.18
N GLY A 90 -11.88 -6.88 5.70
CA GLY A 90 -11.12 -6.77 4.46
C GLY A 90 -9.83 -7.57 4.52
N VAL A 91 -8.92 -7.25 5.44
CA VAL A 91 -7.60 -7.90 5.50
C VAL A 91 -7.73 -9.37 5.88
N SER A 92 -8.60 -9.74 6.83
CA SER A 92 -8.75 -11.15 7.21
C SER A 92 -9.43 -11.96 6.11
N LEU A 93 -10.48 -11.44 5.47
CA LEU A 93 -11.14 -12.16 4.37
C LEU A 93 -10.20 -12.28 3.17
N THR A 94 -9.52 -11.21 2.79
CA THR A 94 -8.54 -11.23 1.68
C THR A 94 -7.40 -12.19 1.98
N LEU A 95 -6.83 -12.20 3.19
CA LEU A 95 -5.73 -13.13 3.55
C LEU A 95 -6.21 -14.59 3.57
N ASN A 96 -7.37 -14.88 4.16
CA ASN A 96 -7.93 -16.23 4.19
C ASN A 96 -8.24 -16.73 2.77
N MET A 97 -8.88 -15.88 1.97
CA MET A 97 -9.26 -16.20 0.59
C MET A 97 -8.02 -16.32 -0.31
N TYR A 98 -6.99 -15.50 -0.10
CA TYR A 98 -5.70 -15.62 -0.78
C TYR A 98 -4.98 -16.93 -0.45
N PHE A 99 -4.96 -17.34 0.82
CA PHE A 99 -4.33 -18.60 1.23
C PHE A 99 -5.08 -19.83 0.66
N VAL A 100 -6.42 -19.74 0.59
CA VAL A 100 -7.24 -20.73 -0.12
C VAL A 100 -6.92 -20.71 -1.61
N SER A 101 -6.91 -19.54 -2.26
CA SER A 101 -6.57 -19.40 -3.68
C SER A 101 -5.18 -19.94 -4.00
N LEU A 102 -4.16 -19.72 -3.17
CA LEU A 102 -2.81 -20.28 -3.37
C LEU A 102 -2.81 -21.81 -3.45
N ARG A 103 -3.73 -22.45 -2.73
CA ARG A 103 -3.86 -23.91 -2.71
C ARG A 103 -4.58 -24.46 -3.95
N TYR A 104 -5.31 -23.61 -4.68
CA TYR A 104 -6.18 -24.01 -5.79
C TYR A 104 -5.84 -23.36 -7.14
N THR A 105 -4.94 -22.39 -7.20
CA THR A 105 -4.80 -21.49 -8.35
C THR A 105 -3.35 -21.32 -8.79
N SER A 106 -3.09 -21.39 -10.10
CA SER A 106 -1.75 -21.23 -10.68
C SER A 106 -1.34 -19.75 -10.78
N PRO A 107 -0.03 -19.43 -10.90
CA PRO A 107 0.47 -18.07 -11.04
C PRO A 107 -0.20 -17.27 -12.17
N THR A 108 -0.61 -17.95 -13.25
CA THR A 108 -1.29 -17.34 -14.41
C THR A 108 -2.66 -16.78 -14.05
N SER A 109 -3.39 -17.44 -13.16
CA SER A 109 -4.70 -16.98 -12.71
C SER A 109 -4.61 -15.82 -11.72
N LEU A 110 -3.54 -15.76 -10.92
CA LEU A 110 -3.26 -14.57 -10.10
C LEU A 110 -2.99 -13.34 -10.97
N ALA A 111 -2.21 -13.50 -12.05
CA ALA A 111 -1.98 -12.42 -13.01
C ALA A 111 -3.27 -11.98 -13.71
N ALA A 112 -4.14 -12.94 -14.08
CA ALA A 112 -5.44 -12.64 -14.65
C ALA A 112 -6.33 -11.84 -13.68
N LEU A 113 -6.37 -12.23 -12.39
CA LEU A 113 -7.14 -11.51 -11.36
C LEU A 113 -6.67 -10.07 -11.17
N VAL A 114 -5.36 -9.80 -11.16
CA VAL A 114 -4.83 -8.43 -11.05
C VAL A 114 -5.28 -7.57 -12.23
N ASN A 115 -5.23 -8.12 -13.44
CA ASN A 115 -5.73 -7.43 -14.63
C ASN A 115 -7.25 -7.23 -14.62
N THR A 116 -8.02 -8.20 -14.10
CA THR A 116 -9.46 -8.05 -13.91
C THR A 116 -9.80 -6.97 -12.90
N ILE A 117 -9.04 -6.84 -11.80
CA ILE A 117 -9.21 -5.76 -10.82
C ILE A 117 -8.98 -4.40 -11.50
N ALA A 118 -7.88 -4.23 -12.23
CA ALA A 118 -7.61 -2.99 -12.98
C ALA A 118 -8.71 -2.67 -14.01
N SER A 119 -9.19 -3.69 -14.73
CA SER A 119 -10.28 -3.57 -15.71
C SER A 119 -11.60 -3.18 -15.06
N LEU A 120 -11.97 -3.83 -13.95
CA LEU A 120 -13.18 -3.49 -13.19
C LEU A 120 -13.12 -2.09 -12.61
N THR A 121 -11.98 -1.68 -12.05
CA THR A 121 -11.76 -0.31 -11.58
C THR A 121 -11.98 0.70 -12.71
N PHE A 122 -11.46 0.42 -13.91
CA PHE A 122 -11.68 1.26 -15.08
C PHE A 122 -13.17 1.35 -15.45
N ILE A 123 -13.89 0.23 -15.50
CA ILE A 123 -15.33 0.18 -15.80
C ILE A 123 -16.13 0.99 -14.77
N ILE A 124 -15.86 0.80 -13.47
CA ILE A 124 -16.52 1.53 -12.39
C ILE A 124 -16.25 3.04 -12.51
N THR A 125 -15.01 3.41 -12.82
CA THR A 125 -14.59 4.81 -12.97
C THR A 125 -15.28 5.48 -14.16
N VAL A 126 -15.38 4.78 -15.29
CA VAL A 126 -16.12 5.25 -16.48
C VAL A 126 -17.63 5.36 -16.19
N LEU A 127 -18.20 4.37 -15.50
CA LEU A 127 -19.63 4.35 -15.15
C LEU A 127 -20.00 5.49 -14.20
N PHE A 128 -19.19 5.74 -13.17
CA PHE A 128 -19.39 6.83 -12.21
C PHE A 128 -18.84 8.18 -12.67
N ARG A 129 -18.19 8.23 -13.85
CA ARG A 129 -17.54 9.42 -14.40
C ARG A 129 -16.59 10.09 -13.39
N LEU A 130 -15.87 9.29 -12.61
CA LEU A 130 -14.85 9.78 -11.67
C LEU A 130 -13.55 10.04 -12.43
N PRO A 131 -12.76 11.07 -12.05
CA PRO A 131 -11.43 11.25 -12.62
C PRO A 131 -10.56 10.04 -12.26
N ILE A 132 -9.87 9.49 -13.26
CA ILE A 132 -8.99 8.34 -13.11
C ILE A 132 -7.73 8.84 -12.39
N GLU A 133 -7.68 8.71 -11.06
CA GLU A 133 -6.46 8.91 -10.29
C GLU A 133 -5.65 7.61 -10.34
N LEU A 134 -4.90 7.42 -11.43
CA LEU A 134 -3.88 6.38 -11.57
C LEU A 134 -2.49 6.97 -11.36
#